data_AF-Q8KX77-F1
#
_entry.id   AF-Q8KX77-F1
#
_cell.length_a   1.000
_cell.length_b   1.000
_cell.length_c   1.000
_cell.angle_alpha   90.00
_cell.angle_beta   90.00
_cell.angle_gamma   90.00
#
_symmetry.space_group_name_H-M   'P 1'
#
loop_
_entity.id
_entity.type
_entity.pdbx_description
1 polymer ?
#
loop_
_entity_poly.entity_id
_entity_poly.type
_entity_poly.pdbx_seq_one_letter_code
_entity_poly.pdbx_strand_id
1 'polypeptide(L)'
;MKISRRNKKKNSQELTKAQLIEKINSLSEIKSTAQLNLESQLNEVNNSLLDARIKYRHVIQSESRLKKLVSDSEINQATLKSTEEKLSQLTAEYSNLLSRIEISEAKLKAKDFELESLKRLNLKNRILINEKELEKNELLTTIDKNKHDLLKVKNHLSYKLGNLLIKTSNNWSQLFRLPAALYQLRKEAKFRRNIIVSKIEESQKQLQYTPVLEAQKNIELLNRELSYLPILDDATKLRSIKIACIMDTFTYEFYSHEAVLLQLTPENYQAELEEFSPDMLFIESAWRGKDALWGNKVGHTSSELVNIIKWCKDNNTPTMFWNKEDPVHFETFLNTAKLFDHIFTTDIDCVGRYKRALRHNNVYFLPFAAQPVVNNPIEKYQRKDRFCFAGAYYLKYPERTKDLNNFILSLPEYRQIDIYDRNFGKNDPNYMFPEEYNPFIIGTLPYEEIDKAYKGYNYAINLNSIKQSQSMFARRVYELLASNTITASNFSHGVESYFW
;
A
#
# COMPACT_ATOMS: atom_id res chain seq x y z
N MET A 1 101.77 66.75 -50.68
CA MET A 1 102.82 67.64 -51.22
C MET A 1 103.93 67.74 -50.18
N LYS A 2 105.10 67.13 -50.46
CA LYS A 2 106.35 67.32 -49.70
C LYS A 2 106.81 68.78 -49.81
N ILE A 3 107.60 69.23 -48.84
CA ILE A 3 108.61 70.33 -48.82
C ILE A 3 108.53 70.92 -47.38
N SER A 4 109.45 70.63 -46.46
CA SER A 4 110.88 70.96 -46.38
C SER A 4 111.11 71.92 -45.21
N ARG A 5 111.93 71.44 -44.27
CA ARG A 5 112.73 72.16 -43.28
C ARG A 5 113.05 73.63 -43.63
N ARG A 6 112.99 74.50 -42.62
CA ARG A 6 114.06 75.47 -42.36
C ARG A 6 114.05 75.95 -40.90
N ASN A 7 115.16 75.64 -40.23
CA ASN A 7 115.60 76.28 -38.99
C ASN A 7 115.67 77.81 -39.18
N LYS A 8 115.17 78.57 -38.19
CA LYS A 8 115.69 79.90 -37.87
C LYS A 8 115.69 80.10 -36.36
N LYS A 9 116.91 80.14 -35.82
CA LYS A 9 117.26 80.57 -34.46
C LYS A 9 117.02 82.08 -34.30
N LYS A 10 116.73 82.47 -33.05
CA LYS A 10 116.94 83.78 -32.39
C LYS A 10 116.14 84.98 -32.90
N ASN A 11 115.19 85.44 -32.10
CA ASN A 11 115.35 86.66 -31.29
C ASN A 11 114.11 86.84 -30.40
N SER A 12 114.27 86.59 -29.09
CA SER A 12 113.32 87.03 -28.07
C SER A 12 113.56 88.51 -27.82
N GLN A 13 112.78 89.36 -28.49
CA GLN A 13 112.53 90.71 -28.01
C GLN A 13 111.52 90.60 -26.86
N GLU A 14 111.91 90.98 -25.64
CA GLU A 14 110.99 91.09 -24.51
C GLU A 14 109.90 92.12 -24.84
N LEU A 15 108.65 91.66 -24.93
CA LEU A 15 107.48 92.54 -24.97
C LEU A 15 107.30 93.18 -23.59
N THR A 16 107.15 94.51 -23.57
CA THR A 16 106.91 95.28 -22.35
C THR A 16 105.56 94.94 -21.72
N LYS A 17 105.50 94.95 -20.38
CA LYS A 17 104.37 94.58 -19.49
C LYS A 17 102.98 95.09 -19.92
N ALA A 18 102.90 96.23 -20.60
CA ALA A 18 101.65 96.80 -21.10
C ALA A 18 100.98 95.93 -22.19
N GLN A 19 101.76 95.33 -23.11
CA GLN A 19 101.24 94.51 -24.20
C GLN A 19 100.71 93.14 -23.73
N LEU A 20 101.19 92.66 -22.57
CA LEU A 20 100.70 91.43 -21.94
C LEU A 20 99.30 91.62 -21.31
N ILE A 21 99.04 92.79 -20.72
CA ILE A 21 97.77 93.08 -20.04
C ILE A 21 96.60 93.15 -21.04
N GLU A 22 96.82 93.80 -22.18
CA GLU A 22 95.78 93.93 -23.23
C GLU A 22 95.39 92.55 -23.82
N LYS A 23 96.39 91.68 -24.02
CA LYS A 23 96.16 90.32 -24.53
C LYS A 23 95.43 89.43 -23.52
N ILE A 24 95.72 89.58 -22.22
CA ILE A 24 94.99 88.87 -21.15
C ILE A 24 93.52 89.30 -21.12
N ASN A 25 93.24 90.60 -21.25
CA ASN A 25 91.86 91.10 -21.26
C ASN A 25 91.07 90.54 -22.46
N SER A 26 91.65 90.55 -23.67
CA SER A 26 91.01 89.98 -24.86
C SER A 26 90.71 88.47 -24.73
N LEU A 27 91.61 87.72 -24.11
CA LEU A 27 91.43 86.28 -23.87
C LEU A 27 90.34 86.02 -22.82
N SER A 28 90.18 86.91 -21.84
CA SER A 28 89.13 86.80 -20.83
C SER A 28 87.74 87.02 -21.41
N GLU A 29 87.60 87.98 -22.33
CA GLU A 29 86.34 88.25 -23.06
C GLU A 29 85.97 87.08 -23.98
N ILE A 30 86.94 86.51 -24.71
CA ILE A 30 86.71 85.35 -25.57
C ILE A 30 86.25 84.14 -24.73
N LYS A 31 86.87 83.90 -23.57
CA LYS A 31 86.49 82.81 -22.66
C LYS A 31 85.07 83.00 -22.11
N SER A 32 84.73 84.22 -21.68
CA SER A 32 83.38 84.58 -21.23
C SER A 32 82.33 84.32 -22.31
N THR A 33 82.62 84.73 -23.55
CA THR A 33 81.69 84.58 -24.68
C THR A 33 81.50 83.10 -25.05
N ALA A 34 82.58 82.31 -25.05
CA ALA A 34 82.51 80.87 -25.30
C ALA A 34 81.72 80.11 -24.22
N GLN A 35 81.88 80.52 -22.95
CA GLN A 35 81.15 79.92 -21.83
C GLN A 35 79.64 80.20 -21.90
N LEU A 36 79.26 81.45 -22.22
CA LEU A 36 77.87 81.83 -22.45
C LEU A 36 77.23 81.05 -23.61
N ASN A 37 77.99 80.80 -24.69
CA ASN A 37 77.48 80.05 -25.84
C ASN A 37 77.27 78.56 -25.51
N LEU A 38 78.17 77.97 -24.72
CA LEU A 38 78.04 76.59 -24.27
C LEU A 38 76.84 76.41 -23.32
N GLU A 39 76.63 77.37 -22.41
CA GLU A 39 75.47 77.39 -21.51
C GLU A 39 74.16 77.54 -22.30
N SER A 40 74.15 78.35 -23.36
CA SER A 40 73.00 78.49 -24.27
C SER A 40 72.67 77.17 -24.98
N GLN A 41 73.67 76.49 -25.55
CA GLN A 41 73.47 75.19 -26.21
C GLN A 41 73.00 74.12 -25.23
N LEU A 42 73.52 74.10 -24.01
CA LEU A 42 73.09 73.18 -22.96
C LEU A 42 71.60 73.41 -22.61
N ASN A 43 71.19 74.67 -22.50
CA ASN A 43 69.80 75.03 -22.23
C ASN A 43 68.87 74.64 -23.38
N GLU A 44 69.30 74.80 -24.63
CA GLU A 44 68.53 74.42 -25.81
C GLU A 44 68.32 72.89 -25.90
N VAL A 45 69.38 72.12 -25.64
CA VAL A 45 69.31 70.66 -25.56
C VAL A 45 68.41 70.20 -24.40
N ASN A 46 68.52 70.84 -23.23
CA ASN A 46 67.67 70.53 -22.08
C ASN A 46 66.19 70.84 -22.35
N ASN A 47 65.89 71.94 -23.05
CA ASN A 47 64.53 72.28 -23.46
C ASN A 47 63.98 71.28 -24.47
N SER A 48 64.77 70.88 -25.47
CA SER A 48 64.36 69.84 -26.42
C SER A 48 64.11 68.48 -25.75
N LEU A 49 64.94 68.12 -24.75
CA LEU A 49 64.74 66.91 -23.95
C LEU A 49 63.46 66.99 -23.12
N LEU A 50 63.14 68.16 -22.55
CA LEU A 50 61.92 68.40 -21.78
C LEU A 50 60.68 68.26 -22.69
N ASP A 51 60.71 68.85 -23.88
CA ASP A 51 59.63 68.75 -24.86
C ASP A 51 59.43 67.32 -25.35
N ALA A 52 60.51 66.58 -25.61
CA ALA A 52 60.42 65.16 -25.94
C ALA A 52 59.78 64.36 -24.78
N ARG A 53 60.19 64.62 -23.53
CA ARG A 53 59.60 63.97 -22.34
C ARG A 53 58.12 64.29 -22.18
N ILE A 54 57.69 65.52 -22.48
CA ILE A 54 56.28 65.91 -22.45
C ILE A 54 55.51 65.21 -23.57
N LYS A 55 56.04 65.24 -24.81
CA LYS A 55 55.43 64.62 -25.99
C LYS A 55 55.21 63.12 -25.83
N TYR A 56 56.17 62.41 -25.23
CA TYR A 56 56.11 60.95 -25.05
C TYR A 56 55.59 60.52 -23.67
N ARG A 57 55.19 61.45 -22.78
CA ARG A 57 54.66 61.14 -21.45
C ARG A 57 53.47 60.19 -21.51
N HIS A 58 52.54 60.42 -22.45
CA HIS A 58 51.37 59.57 -22.64
C HIS A 58 51.75 58.16 -23.11
N VAL A 59 52.78 58.03 -23.96
CA VAL A 59 53.28 56.73 -24.43
C VAL A 59 53.91 55.95 -23.28
N ILE A 60 54.74 56.59 -22.47
CA ILE A 60 55.37 55.95 -21.29
C ILE A 60 54.32 55.52 -20.26
N GLN A 61 53.30 56.34 -20.02
CA GLN A 61 52.17 55.99 -19.15
C GLN A 61 51.31 54.85 -19.74
N SER A 62 51.13 54.82 -21.07
CA SER A 62 50.41 53.73 -21.73
C SER A 62 51.19 52.41 -21.68
N GLU A 63 52.52 52.46 -21.84
CA GLU A 63 53.40 51.30 -21.76
C GLU A 63 53.43 50.72 -20.34
N SER A 64 53.52 51.56 -19.31
CA SER A 64 53.46 51.11 -17.92
C SER A 64 52.10 50.51 -17.57
N ARG A 65 51.00 51.09 -18.10
CA ARG A 65 49.65 50.53 -17.96
C ARG A 65 49.50 49.19 -18.68
N LEU A 66 50.03 49.05 -19.90
CA LEU A 66 50.02 47.80 -20.66
C LEU A 66 50.86 46.72 -19.96
N LYS A 67 52.04 47.06 -19.46
CA LYS A 67 52.88 46.13 -18.66
C LYS A 67 52.16 45.62 -17.42
N LYS A 68 51.42 46.50 -16.73
CA LYS A 68 50.61 46.11 -15.57
C LYS A 68 49.46 45.18 -15.98
N LEU A 69 48.74 45.50 -17.05
CA LEU A 69 47.65 44.66 -17.56
C LEU A 69 48.14 43.28 -18.04
N VAL A 70 49.32 43.20 -18.65
CA VAL A 70 49.94 41.92 -19.04
C VAL A 70 50.28 41.11 -17.80
N SER A 71 50.90 41.71 -16.78
CA SER A 71 51.19 41.03 -15.52
C SER A 71 49.92 40.56 -14.81
N ASP A 72 48.87 41.38 -14.76
CA ASP A 72 47.57 41.00 -14.18
C ASP A 72 46.92 39.85 -14.98
N SER A 73 47.05 39.85 -16.31
CA SER A 73 46.57 38.77 -17.19
C SER A 73 47.32 37.46 -16.99
N GLU A 74 48.64 37.51 -16.77
CA GLU A 74 49.47 36.34 -16.48
C GLU A 74 49.10 35.73 -15.10
N ILE A 75 48.85 36.58 -14.10
CA ILE A 75 48.36 36.16 -12.78
C ILE A 75 46.96 35.52 -12.89
N ASN A 76 46.08 36.11 -13.69
CA ASN A 76 44.73 35.59 -13.93
C ASN A 76 44.75 34.26 -14.69
N GLN A 77 45.65 34.07 -15.66
CA GLN A 77 45.84 32.78 -16.33
C GLN A 77 46.40 31.71 -15.38
N ALA A 78 47.36 32.07 -14.54
CA ALA A 78 47.91 31.16 -13.54
C ALA A 78 46.85 30.73 -12.50
N THR A 79 46.02 31.68 -12.05
CA THR A 79 44.90 31.36 -11.15
C THR A 79 43.82 30.54 -11.84
N LEU A 80 43.46 30.85 -13.09
CA LEU A 80 42.51 30.05 -13.89
C LEU A 80 42.98 28.60 -14.03
N LYS A 81 44.25 28.41 -14.41
CA LYS A 81 44.84 27.07 -14.52
C LYS A 81 44.82 26.32 -13.19
N SER A 82 45.15 27.00 -12.08
CA SER A 82 45.05 26.41 -10.74
C SER A 82 43.61 26.04 -10.37
N THR A 83 42.61 26.85 -10.76
CA THR A 83 41.21 26.52 -10.53
C THR A 83 40.71 25.38 -11.41
N GLU A 84 41.17 25.27 -12.65
CA GLU A 84 40.86 24.14 -13.55
C GLU A 84 41.47 22.83 -13.02
N GLU A 85 42.70 22.87 -12.52
CA GLU A 85 43.35 21.72 -11.86
C GLU A 85 42.57 21.28 -10.61
N LYS A 86 42.15 22.24 -9.76
CA LYS A 86 41.29 21.95 -8.60
C LYS A 86 39.92 21.39 -9.01
N LEU A 87 39.31 21.93 -10.05
CA LEU A 87 38.03 21.44 -10.57
C LEU A 87 38.17 20.02 -11.12
N SER A 88 39.26 19.73 -11.84
CA SER A 88 39.57 18.38 -12.32
C SER A 88 39.78 17.40 -11.17
N GLN A 89 40.48 17.82 -10.10
CA GLN A 89 40.65 17.00 -8.90
C GLN A 89 39.30 16.73 -8.21
N LEU A 90 38.49 17.77 -8.01
CA LEU A 90 37.17 17.64 -7.37
C LEU A 90 36.21 16.77 -8.19
N THR A 91 36.28 16.86 -9.53
CA THR A 91 35.47 16.02 -10.43
C THR A 91 35.88 14.55 -10.34
N ALA A 92 37.19 14.28 -10.24
CA ALA A 92 37.70 12.92 -10.03
C ALA A 92 37.32 12.36 -8.65
N GLU A 93 37.36 13.20 -7.61
CA GLU A 93 36.87 12.83 -6.27
C GLU A 93 35.37 12.54 -6.26
N TYR A 94 34.57 13.36 -6.93
CA TYR A 94 33.13 13.16 -7.06
C TYR A 94 32.80 11.85 -7.79
N SER A 95 33.48 11.56 -8.90
CA SER A 95 33.31 10.30 -9.63
C SER A 95 33.69 9.08 -8.78
N ASN A 96 34.76 9.18 -7.98
CA ASN A 96 35.14 8.12 -7.05
C ASN A 96 34.11 7.93 -5.94
N LEU A 97 33.53 9.02 -5.43
CA LEU A 97 32.48 8.96 -4.41
C LEU A 97 31.20 8.32 -4.95
N LEU A 98 30.77 8.69 -6.16
CA LEU A 98 29.63 8.06 -6.85
C LEU A 98 29.83 6.55 -6.99
N SER A 99 30.98 6.11 -7.48
CA SER A 99 31.29 4.69 -7.60
C SER A 99 31.23 3.95 -6.25
N ARG A 100 31.73 4.57 -5.18
CA ARG A 100 31.63 4.00 -3.81
C ARG A 100 30.17 3.91 -3.35
N ILE A 101 29.35 4.92 -3.65
CA ILE A 101 27.92 4.91 -3.35
C ILE A 101 27.23 3.77 -4.09
N GLU A 102 27.44 3.63 -5.40
CA GLU A 102 26.87 2.53 -6.20
C GLU A 102 27.26 1.15 -5.66
N ILE A 103 28.53 0.95 -5.31
CA ILE A 103 29.01 -0.29 -4.68
C ILE A 103 28.34 -0.50 -3.32
N SER A 104 28.18 0.55 -2.54
CA SER A 104 27.52 0.48 -1.23
C SER A 104 26.04 0.14 -1.36
N GLU A 105 25.33 0.70 -2.34
CA GLU A 105 23.94 0.40 -2.66
C GLU A 105 23.77 -1.04 -3.14
N ALA A 106 24.68 -1.53 -3.98
CA ALA A 106 24.70 -2.93 -4.41
C ALA A 106 24.91 -3.88 -3.23
N LYS A 107 25.83 -3.54 -2.31
CA LYS A 107 26.05 -4.31 -1.07
C LYS A 107 24.84 -4.26 -0.14
N LEU A 108 24.18 -3.12 -0.03
CA LEU A 108 22.94 -2.95 0.74
C LEU A 108 21.84 -3.85 0.17
N LYS A 109 21.60 -3.81 -1.14
CA LYS A 109 20.66 -4.70 -1.83
C LYS A 109 20.97 -6.18 -1.61
N ALA A 110 22.25 -6.57 -1.65
CA ALA A 110 22.65 -7.95 -1.38
C ALA A 110 22.38 -8.38 0.07
N LYS A 111 22.68 -7.51 1.05
CA LYS A 111 22.37 -7.75 2.46
C LYS A 111 20.87 -7.79 2.72
N ASP A 112 20.09 -6.93 2.08
CA ASP A 112 18.64 -6.92 2.18
C ASP A 112 18.06 -8.24 1.65
N PHE A 113 18.59 -8.74 0.53
CA PHE A 113 18.21 -10.04 -0.01
C PHE A 113 18.55 -11.19 0.96
N GLU A 114 19.74 -11.17 1.56
CA GLU A 114 20.13 -12.16 2.57
C GLU A 114 19.21 -12.12 3.81
N LEU A 115 18.92 -10.92 4.32
CA LEU A 115 17.99 -10.71 5.44
C LEU A 115 16.60 -11.25 5.12
N GLU A 116 16.07 -10.99 3.92
CA GLU A 116 14.78 -11.51 3.48
C GLU A 116 14.77 -13.04 3.37
N SER A 117 15.86 -13.64 2.88
CA SER A 117 16.00 -15.09 2.82
C SER A 117 15.96 -15.73 4.22
N LEU A 118 16.57 -15.06 5.22
CA LEU A 118 16.56 -15.47 6.61
C LEU A 118 15.18 -15.30 7.24
N LYS A 119 14.47 -14.19 6.98
CA LYS A 119 13.08 -13.97 7.42
C LYS A 119 12.17 -15.07 6.91
N ARG A 120 12.28 -15.40 5.61
CA ARG A 120 11.53 -16.48 4.95
C ARG A 120 11.82 -17.84 5.61
N LEU A 121 13.10 -18.16 5.84
CA LEU A 121 13.48 -19.41 6.48
C LEU A 121 12.96 -19.50 7.91
N ASN A 122 13.00 -18.39 8.67
CA ASN A 122 12.45 -18.33 10.02
C ASN A 122 10.93 -18.56 10.03
N LEU A 123 10.20 -17.88 9.15
CA LEU A 123 8.76 -18.08 8.95
C LEU A 123 8.44 -19.54 8.62
N LYS A 124 9.18 -20.15 7.68
CA LYS A 124 9.00 -21.56 7.31
C LYS A 124 9.19 -22.49 8.51
N ASN A 125 10.24 -22.27 9.31
CA ASN A 125 10.51 -23.07 10.49
C ASN A 125 9.41 -22.90 11.55
N ARG A 126 8.93 -21.66 11.80
CA ARG A 126 7.84 -21.39 12.74
C ARG A 126 6.53 -22.03 12.32
N ILE A 127 6.16 -21.93 11.03
CA ILE A 127 4.97 -22.60 10.49
C ILE A 127 5.07 -24.12 10.70
N LEU A 128 6.23 -24.73 10.38
CA LEU A 128 6.43 -26.16 10.55
C LEU A 128 6.31 -26.61 12.01
N ILE A 129 6.82 -25.81 12.95
CA ILE A 129 6.66 -26.06 14.39
C ILE A 129 5.18 -26.02 14.77
N ASN A 130 4.45 -24.99 14.35
CA ASN A 130 3.02 -24.84 14.64
C ASN A 130 2.18 -25.98 14.04
N GLU A 131 2.49 -26.42 12.82
CA GLU A 131 1.84 -27.58 12.20
C GLU A 131 2.07 -28.86 13.01
N LYS A 132 3.30 -29.07 13.52
CA LYS A 132 3.62 -30.22 14.38
C LYS A 132 2.93 -30.16 15.74
N GLU A 133 2.76 -28.97 16.31
CA GLU A 133 1.97 -28.80 17.54
C GLU A 133 0.49 -29.08 17.32
N LEU A 134 -0.07 -28.67 16.19
CA LEU A 134 -1.45 -28.97 15.82
C LEU A 134 -1.67 -30.48 15.65
N GLU A 135 -0.79 -31.16 14.90
CA GLU A 135 -0.82 -32.62 14.72
C GLU A 135 -0.76 -33.36 16.07
N LYS A 136 0.12 -32.91 16.97
CA LYS A 136 0.20 -33.43 18.34
C LYS A 136 -1.12 -33.25 19.11
N ASN A 137 -1.76 -32.09 19.00
CA ASN A 137 -3.03 -31.82 19.69
C ASN A 137 -4.19 -32.66 19.13
N GLU A 138 -4.27 -32.83 17.81
CA GLU A 138 -5.26 -33.70 17.17
C GLU A 138 -5.11 -35.16 17.62
N LEU A 139 -3.87 -35.65 17.70
CA LEU A 139 -3.58 -36.98 18.24
C LEU A 139 -4.03 -37.10 19.71
N LEU A 140 -3.78 -36.09 20.55
CA LEU A 140 -4.25 -36.07 21.94
C LEU A 140 -5.78 -36.10 22.04
N THR A 141 -6.49 -35.31 21.24
CA THR A 141 -7.96 -35.33 21.22
C THR A 141 -8.52 -36.68 20.74
N THR A 142 -7.84 -37.32 19.78
CA THR A 142 -8.19 -38.65 19.29
C THR A 142 -7.99 -39.70 20.38
N ILE A 143 -6.88 -39.63 21.12
CA ILE A 143 -6.62 -40.48 22.29
C ILE A 143 -7.73 -40.32 23.32
N ASP A 144 -8.16 -39.09 23.62
CA ASP A 144 -9.21 -38.85 24.62
C ASP A 144 -10.60 -39.30 24.14
N LYS A 145 -10.92 -39.10 22.86
CA LYS A 145 -12.14 -39.66 22.25
C LYS A 145 -12.14 -41.18 22.33
N ASN A 146 -11.04 -41.83 21.98
CA ASN A 146 -10.89 -43.28 22.06
C ASN A 146 -11.03 -43.78 23.51
N LYS A 147 -10.46 -43.08 24.51
CA LYS A 147 -10.69 -43.39 25.93
C LYS A 147 -12.17 -43.29 26.29
N HIS A 148 -12.85 -42.24 25.83
CA HIS A 148 -14.26 -42.03 26.12
C HIS A 148 -15.16 -43.08 25.46
N ASP A 149 -14.89 -43.45 24.22
CA ASP A 149 -15.62 -44.53 23.52
C ASP A 149 -15.34 -45.89 24.16
N LEU A 150 -14.11 -46.14 24.63
CA LEU A 150 -13.79 -47.31 25.44
C LEU A 150 -14.59 -47.34 26.75
N LEU A 151 -14.80 -46.19 27.40
CA LEU A 151 -15.69 -46.08 28.57
C LEU A 151 -17.16 -46.32 28.21
N LYS A 152 -17.64 -45.84 27.06
CA LYS A 152 -19.01 -46.13 26.58
C LYS A 152 -19.21 -47.62 26.32
N VAL A 153 -18.28 -48.26 25.62
CA VAL A 153 -18.29 -49.72 25.39
C VAL A 153 -18.28 -50.46 26.73
N LYS A 154 -17.42 -50.05 27.67
CA LYS A 154 -17.41 -50.61 29.03
C LYS A 154 -18.75 -50.44 29.76
N ASN A 155 -19.49 -49.39 29.44
CA ASN A 155 -20.80 -49.09 30.02
C ASN A 155 -21.98 -49.76 29.29
N HIS A 156 -21.79 -50.41 28.13
CA HIS A 156 -22.84 -51.18 27.49
C HIS A 156 -23.26 -52.37 28.37
N LEU A 157 -24.57 -52.62 28.43
CA LEU A 157 -25.13 -53.70 29.24
C LEU A 157 -24.56 -55.08 28.86
N SER A 158 -24.33 -55.32 27.57
CA SER A 158 -23.71 -56.55 27.08
C SER A 158 -22.27 -56.72 27.53
N TYR A 159 -21.47 -55.64 27.48
CA TYR A 159 -20.09 -55.65 27.98
C TYR A 159 -20.05 -55.83 29.50
N LYS A 160 -20.87 -55.10 30.26
CA LYS A 160 -20.97 -55.23 31.71
C LYS A 160 -21.36 -56.67 32.10
N LEU A 161 -22.33 -57.26 31.41
CA LEU A 161 -22.77 -58.63 31.62
C LEU A 161 -21.66 -59.65 31.30
N GLY A 162 -21.01 -59.53 30.14
CA GLY A 162 -19.90 -60.42 29.75
C GLY A 162 -18.72 -60.33 30.72
N ASN A 163 -18.32 -59.12 31.11
CA ASN A 163 -17.25 -58.88 32.09
C ASN A 163 -17.62 -59.43 33.49
N LEU A 164 -18.87 -59.32 33.90
CA LEU A 164 -19.37 -59.91 35.16
C LEU A 164 -19.22 -61.43 35.14
N LEU A 165 -19.67 -62.09 34.07
CA LEU A 165 -19.60 -63.55 33.91
C LEU A 165 -18.15 -64.06 33.94
N ILE A 166 -17.25 -63.40 33.20
CA ILE A 166 -15.81 -63.76 33.14
C ILE A 166 -15.12 -63.55 34.50
N LYS A 167 -15.43 -62.47 35.23
CA LYS A 167 -14.83 -62.24 36.56
C LYS A 167 -15.33 -63.24 37.60
N THR A 168 -16.61 -63.63 37.51
CA THR A 168 -17.20 -64.61 38.44
C THR A 168 -16.72 -66.04 38.20
N SER A 169 -16.35 -66.42 36.97
CA SER A 169 -15.87 -67.78 36.68
C SER A 169 -14.56 -68.12 37.39
N ASN A 170 -13.81 -67.11 37.83
CA ASN A 170 -12.48 -67.27 38.42
C ASN A 170 -12.43 -67.02 39.94
N ASN A 171 -13.57 -66.72 40.60
CA ASN A 171 -13.59 -66.39 42.03
C ASN A 171 -14.92 -66.79 42.72
N TRP A 172 -14.87 -67.85 43.54
CA TRP A 172 -16.03 -68.41 44.26
C TRP A 172 -16.76 -67.38 45.14
N SER A 173 -16.06 -66.41 45.73
CA SER A 173 -16.69 -65.35 46.55
C SER A 173 -17.54 -64.36 45.74
N GLN A 174 -17.20 -64.17 44.46
CA GLN A 174 -17.96 -63.29 43.55
C GLN A 174 -19.17 -64.01 42.95
N LEU A 175 -19.10 -65.36 42.85
CA LEU A 175 -20.19 -66.20 42.38
C LEU A 175 -21.45 -66.07 43.25
N PHE A 176 -21.28 -65.97 44.58
CA PHE A 176 -22.40 -65.72 45.50
C PHE A 176 -23.03 -64.33 45.37
N ARG A 177 -22.29 -63.34 44.86
CA ARG A 177 -22.79 -61.97 44.60
C ARG A 177 -23.41 -61.80 43.21
N LEU A 178 -23.28 -62.81 42.35
CA LEU A 178 -23.78 -62.80 40.97
C LEU A 178 -25.30 -62.53 40.88
N PRO A 179 -26.17 -63.17 41.69
CA PRO A 179 -27.62 -62.94 41.59
C PRO A 179 -28.00 -61.47 41.85
N ALA A 180 -27.38 -60.85 42.87
CA ALA A 180 -27.63 -59.46 43.22
C ALA A 180 -27.12 -58.48 42.14
N ALA A 181 -25.94 -58.75 41.55
CA ALA A 181 -25.37 -57.92 40.49
C ALA A 181 -26.16 -58.00 39.16
N LEU A 182 -26.64 -59.20 38.80
CA LEU A 182 -27.52 -59.38 37.63
C LEU A 182 -28.86 -58.66 37.79
N TYR A 183 -29.42 -58.68 39.00
CA TYR A 183 -30.65 -57.95 39.30
C TYR A 183 -30.50 -56.43 39.12
N GLN A 184 -29.37 -55.85 39.55
CA GLN A 184 -29.08 -54.42 39.36
C GLN A 184 -28.93 -54.05 37.88
N LEU A 185 -28.24 -54.86 37.08
CA LEU A 185 -28.11 -54.65 35.63
C LEU A 185 -29.47 -54.69 34.91
N ARG A 186 -30.37 -55.59 35.33
CA ARG A 186 -31.74 -55.67 34.80
C ARG A 186 -32.54 -54.40 35.09
N LYS A 187 -32.40 -53.82 36.29
CA LYS A 187 -33.05 -52.56 36.67
C LYS A 187 -32.57 -51.40 35.80
N GLU A 188 -31.27 -51.32 35.53
CA GLU A 188 -30.65 -50.31 34.65
C GLU A 188 -31.16 -50.42 33.19
N ALA A 189 -31.30 -51.64 32.67
CA ALA A 189 -31.80 -51.89 31.31
C ALA A 189 -33.25 -51.43 31.12
N LYS A 190 -34.12 -51.68 32.12
CA LYS A 190 -35.53 -51.27 32.08
C LYS A 190 -35.67 -49.74 32.04
N PHE A 191 -34.84 -49.02 32.80
CA PHE A 191 -34.82 -47.56 32.82
C PHE A 191 -34.39 -46.94 31.48
N ARG A 192 -33.32 -47.45 30.85
CA ARG A 192 -32.81 -46.93 29.56
C ARG A 192 -33.78 -47.12 28.40
N ARG A 193 -34.60 -48.19 28.41
CA ARG A 193 -35.60 -48.46 27.38
C ARG A 193 -36.69 -47.38 27.33
N ASN A 194 -37.06 -46.80 28.46
CA ASN A 194 -38.13 -45.78 28.52
C ASN A 194 -37.71 -44.44 27.91
N ILE A 195 -36.42 -44.08 27.94
CA ILE A 195 -35.88 -42.81 27.40
C ILE A 195 -35.82 -42.82 25.87
N ILE A 196 -35.49 -43.96 25.26
CA ILE A 196 -35.35 -44.08 23.80
C ILE A 196 -36.70 -43.89 23.09
N VAL A 197 -37.78 -44.39 23.70
CA VAL A 197 -39.14 -44.27 23.16
C VAL A 197 -39.55 -42.79 23.06
N SER A 198 -39.25 -41.97 24.07
CA SER A 198 -39.59 -40.53 24.07
C SER A 198 -38.86 -39.69 23.02
N LYS A 199 -37.66 -40.12 22.57
CA LYS A 199 -36.82 -39.33 21.65
C LYS A 199 -37.14 -39.57 20.17
N ILE A 200 -37.75 -40.72 19.87
CA ILE A 200 -38.20 -41.09 18.54
C ILE A 200 -39.49 -40.33 18.17
N GLU A 201 -40.31 -39.98 19.16
CA GLU A 201 -41.58 -39.25 18.97
C GLU A 201 -41.38 -37.78 18.57
N GLU A 202 -40.25 -37.14 18.92
CA GLU A 202 -39.92 -35.75 18.50
C GLU A 202 -39.40 -35.64 17.06
N SER A 203 -38.89 -36.73 16.48
CA SER A 203 -38.14 -36.70 15.22
C SER A 203 -39.02 -36.88 13.96
N GLN A 204 -40.32 -37.16 14.13
CA GLN A 204 -41.23 -37.54 13.02
C GLN A 204 -42.16 -36.42 12.52
N LYS A 205 -42.00 -35.16 12.98
CA LYS A 205 -42.92 -34.05 12.65
C LYS A 205 -42.45 -33.06 11.56
N GLN A 206 -41.31 -33.28 10.90
CA GLN A 206 -40.85 -32.42 9.81
C GLN A 206 -40.45 -33.26 8.60
N LEU A 207 -41.30 -33.30 7.58
CA LEU A 207 -40.93 -33.46 6.16
C LEU A 207 -42.19 -33.64 5.29
N GLN A 208 -42.56 -32.60 4.53
CA GLN A 208 -43.27 -32.76 3.25
C GLN A 208 -43.23 -31.44 2.46
N TYR A 209 -42.67 -31.45 1.24
CA TYR A 209 -43.05 -30.53 0.16
C TYR A 209 -42.72 -31.10 -1.23
N THR A 210 -43.56 -30.71 -2.19
CA THR A 210 -43.68 -31.18 -3.58
C THR A 210 -42.96 -30.23 -4.58
N PRO A 211 -42.56 -30.67 -5.80
CA PRO A 211 -41.59 -29.94 -6.62
C PRO A 211 -42.09 -29.38 -7.99
N VAL A 212 -41.35 -28.37 -8.49
CA VAL A 212 -40.98 -28.04 -9.90
C VAL A 212 -41.91 -27.22 -10.82
N LEU A 213 -43.23 -27.14 -10.66
CA LEU A 213 -44.08 -26.37 -11.62
C LEU A 213 -44.03 -24.83 -11.48
N GLU A 214 -43.61 -24.28 -10.34
CA GLU A 214 -43.59 -22.83 -10.11
C GLU A 214 -42.45 -22.09 -10.83
N ALA A 215 -41.34 -22.77 -11.15
CA ALA A 215 -40.15 -22.14 -11.67
C ALA A 215 -40.32 -21.55 -13.08
N GLN A 216 -41.16 -22.17 -13.93
CA GLN A 216 -41.36 -21.74 -15.32
C GLN A 216 -42.24 -20.49 -15.43
N LYS A 217 -43.29 -20.40 -14.59
CA LYS A 217 -44.20 -19.24 -14.53
C LYS A 217 -43.49 -17.95 -14.10
N ASN A 218 -42.43 -18.11 -13.33
CA ASN A 218 -41.66 -17.01 -12.75
C ASN A 218 -40.70 -16.35 -13.74
N ILE A 219 -40.23 -17.08 -14.76
CA ILE A 219 -39.32 -16.55 -15.79
C ILE A 219 -40.09 -15.65 -16.77
N GLU A 220 -41.32 -16.03 -17.11
CA GLU A 220 -42.18 -15.27 -18.02
C GLU A 220 -42.67 -13.96 -17.40
N LEU A 221 -42.97 -13.96 -16.10
CA LEU A 221 -43.28 -12.75 -15.34
C LEU A 221 -42.09 -11.77 -15.30
N LEU A 222 -40.88 -12.29 -15.11
CA LEU A 222 -39.67 -11.49 -14.99
C LEU A 222 -39.30 -10.80 -16.31
N ASN A 223 -39.42 -11.50 -17.44
CA ASN A 223 -39.19 -10.91 -18.77
C ASN A 223 -40.19 -9.80 -19.07
N ARG A 224 -41.43 -9.94 -18.58
CA ARG A 224 -42.46 -8.93 -18.72
C ARG A 224 -42.17 -7.72 -17.82
N GLU A 225 -41.72 -7.91 -16.58
CA GLU A 225 -41.31 -6.80 -15.69
C GLU A 225 -40.07 -6.05 -16.21
N LEU A 226 -39.08 -6.76 -16.76
CA LEU A 226 -37.91 -6.18 -17.42
C LEU A 226 -38.28 -5.24 -18.58
N SER A 227 -39.39 -5.52 -19.29
CA SER A 227 -39.87 -4.67 -20.38
C SER A 227 -40.52 -3.35 -19.93
N TYR A 228 -40.88 -3.22 -18.64
CA TYR A 228 -41.45 -2.00 -18.06
C TYR A 228 -40.43 -1.16 -17.28
N LEU A 229 -39.21 -1.67 -17.06
CA LEU A 229 -38.18 -0.85 -16.45
C LEU A 229 -37.82 0.29 -17.41
N PRO A 230 -37.82 1.55 -16.95
CA PRO A 230 -37.38 2.64 -17.79
C PRO A 230 -35.95 2.35 -18.21
N ILE A 231 -35.73 2.21 -19.52
CA ILE A 231 -34.39 2.25 -20.08
C ILE A 231 -33.85 3.61 -19.66
N LEU A 232 -32.94 3.61 -18.68
CA LEU A 232 -32.25 4.82 -18.26
C LEU A 232 -31.29 5.15 -19.40
N ASP A 233 -31.79 5.86 -20.41
CA ASP A 233 -31.07 6.28 -21.62
C ASP A 233 -29.79 7.11 -21.31
N ASP A 234 -29.62 7.53 -20.04
CA ASP A 234 -28.42 8.23 -19.58
C ASP A 234 -28.12 7.91 -18.10
N ALA A 235 -26.89 7.46 -17.83
CA ALA A 235 -26.37 7.21 -16.48
C ALA A 235 -26.38 8.47 -15.60
N THR A 236 -26.42 9.68 -16.18
CA THR A 236 -26.55 10.93 -15.42
C THR A 236 -27.86 11.01 -14.63
N LYS A 237 -28.94 10.36 -15.10
CA LYS A 237 -30.24 10.33 -14.39
C LYS A 237 -30.18 9.54 -13.09
N LEU A 238 -29.23 8.61 -12.94
CA LEU A 238 -29.02 7.88 -11.68
C LEU A 238 -28.51 8.81 -10.58
N ARG A 239 -27.70 9.82 -10.93
CA ARG A 239 -27.08 10.73 -9.96
C ARG A 239 -28.06 11.62 -9.21
N SER A 240 -29.28 11.79 -9.71
CA SER A 240 -30.33 12.55 -9.02
C SER A 240 -31.19 11.70 -8.09
N ILE A 241 -31.09 10.37 -8.14
CA ILE A 241 -31.90 9.48 -7.29
C ILE A 241 -31.45 9.65 -5.84
N LYS A 242 -32.43 9.87 -4.96
CA LYS A 242 -32.24 9.95 -3.51
C LYS A 242 -32.40 8.57 -2.89
N ILE A 243 -31.34 8.07 -2.29
CA ILE A 243 -31.32 6.75 -1.67
C ILE A 243 -31.01 6.89 -0.18
N ALA A 244 -31.98 6.56 0.67
CA ALA A 244 -31.72 6.35 2.09
C ALA A 244 -31.05 4.98 2.27
N CYS A 245 -29.98 4.91 3.06
CA CYS A 245 -29.19 3.70 3.14
C CYS A 245 -28.63 3.37 4.53
N ILE A 246 -28.27 2.09 4.69
CA ILE A 246 -27.46 1.59 5.81
C ILE A 246 -26.37 0.71 5.20
N MET A 247 -25.15 1.24 5.20
CA MET A 247 -23.99 0.63 4.56
C MET A 247 -22.72 0.76 5.41
N ASP A 248 -21.86 -0.24 5.35
CA ASP A 248 -20.48 -0.11 5.80
C ASP A 248 -19.73 0.89 4.89
N THR A 249 -18.70 1.55 5.44
CA THR A 249 -17.95 2.63 4.77
C THR A 249 -17.52 2.28 3.35
N PHE A 250 -17.03 1.05 3.13
CA PHE A 250 -16.54 0.61 1.82
C PHE A 250 -17.61 0.58 0.72
N THR A 251 -18.87 0.34 1.08
CA THR A 251 -19.98 0.32 0.11
C THR A 251 -20.53 1.73 -0.08
N TYR A 252 -20.66 2.50 1.01
CA TYR A 252 -21.11 3.88 0.95
C TYR A 252 -20.26 4.73 -0.02
N GLU A 253 -18.94 4.72 0.17
CA GLU A 253 -18.00 5.48 -0.64
C GLU A 253 -18.07 5.08 -2.12
N PHE A 254 -18.32 3.80 -2.39
CA PHE A 254 -18.46 3.26 -3.73
C PHE A 254 -19.69 3.81 -4.46
N TYR A 255 -20.86 3.80 -3.81
CA TYR A 255 -22.12 4.27 -4.40
C TYR A 255 -22.32 5.79 -4.29
N SER A 256 -21.56 6.49 -3.46
CA SER A 256 -21.67 7.95 -3.26
C SER A 256 -21.46 8.77 -4.55
N HIS A 257 -20.80 8.19 -5.55
CA HIS A 257 -20.60 8.79 -6.87
C HIS A 257 -21.76 8.55 -7.86
N GLU A 258 -22.66 7.63 -7.53
CA GLU A 258 -23.70 7.13 -8.43
C GLU A 258 -25.09 7.70 -8.11
N ALA A 259 -25.32 8.14 -6.87
CA ALA A 259 -26.62 8.63 -6.39
C ALA A 259 -26.47 9.61 -5.23
N VAL A 260 -27.55 10.31 -4.87
CA VAL A 260 -27.61 11.12 -3.66
C VAL A 260 -27.91 10.20 -2.48
N LEU A 261 -26.90 9.90 -1.66
CA LEU A 261 -27.04 8.97 -0.54
C LEU A 261 -27.28 9.70 0.79
N LEU A 262 -28.16 9.14 1.62
CA LEU A 262 -28.28 9.49 3.03
C LEU A 262 -28.10 8.24 3.92
N GLN A 263 -27.00 8.18 4.65
CA GLN A 263 -26.78 7.15 5.68
C GLN A 263 -27.62 7.44 6.92
N LEU A 264 -28.60 6.58 7.18
CA LEU A 264 -29.51 6.69 8.31
C LEU A 264 -28.80 6.39 9.64
N THR A 265 -29.26 7.00 10.73
CA THR A 265 -28.85 6.71 12.10
C THR A 265 -29.97 6.00 12.86
N PRO A 266 -29.66 5.01 13.73
CA PRO A 266 -30.67 4.32 14.52
C PRO A 266 -31.51 5.25 15.39
N GLU A 267 -30.93 6.35 15.86
CA GLU A 267 -31.58 7.30 16.77
C GLU A 267 -32.49 8.31 16.04
N ASN A 268 -32.13 8.72 14.81
CA ASN A 268 -32.82 9.81 14.10
C ASN A 268 -33.43 9.41 12.76
N TYR A 269 -33.46 8.12 12.41
CA TYR A 269 -33.93 7.65 11.09
C TYR A 269 -35.27 8.25 10.67
N GLN A 270 -36.20 8.47 11.60
CA GLN A 270 -37.53 8.98 11.26
C GLN A 270 -37.46 10.41 10.72
N ALA A 271 -36.79 11.32 11.43
CA ALA A 271 -36.61 12.70 10.99
C ALA A 271 -35.77 12.77 9.71
N GLU A 272 -34.72 11.93 9.62
CA GLU A 272 -33.87 11.80 8.44
C GLU A 272 -34.67 11.36 7.19
N LEU A 273 -35.57 10.38 7.33
CA LEU A 273 -36.44 9.92 6.23
C LEU A 273 -37.45 10.99 5.82
N GLU A 274 -38.08 11.66 6.79
CA GLU A 274 -39.07 12.72 6.55
C GLU A 274 -38.46 13.94 5.84
N GLU A 275 -37.27 14.37 6.26
CA GLU A 275 -36.56 15.52 5.65
C GLU A 275 -36.01 15.16 4.27
N PHE A 276 -35.40 13.98 4.13
CA PHE A 276 -34.72 13.59 2.89
C PHE A 276 -35.69 13.22 1.77
N SER A 277 -36.80 12.56 2.13
CA SER A 277 -37.81 12.01 1.24
C SER A 277 -37.17 11.14 0.13
N PRO A 278 -36.66 9.95 0.50
CA PRO A 278 -35.93 9.09 -0.43
C PRO A 278 -36.84 8.48 -1.50
N ASP A 279 -36.30 8.33 -2.71
CA ASP A 279 -36.92 7.59 -3.81
C ASP A 279 -36.87 6.08 -3.59
N MET A 280 -35.89 5.60 -2.81
CA MET A 280 -35.77 4.19 -2.42
C MET A 280 -34.95 4.00 -1.14
N LEU A 281 -35.15 2.87 -0.49
CA LEU A 281 -34.32 2.38 0.62
C LEU A 281 -33.33 1.32 0.10
N PHE A 282 -32.04 1.51 0.37
CA PHE A 282 -30.99 0.52 0.08
C PHE A 282 -30.22 0.17 1.34
N ILE A 283 -30.45 -1.03 1.87
CA ILE A 283 -29.70 -1.56 3.00
C ILE A 283 -28.84 -2.73 2.54
N GLU A 284 -27.56 -2.74 2.90
CA GLU A 284 -26.74 -3.95 2.73
C GLU A 284 -26.68 -4.77 4.01
N SER A 285 -26.10 -5.97 3.94
CA SER A 285 -25.68 -6.78 5.10
C SER A 285 -24.52 -6.11 5.86
N ALA A 286 -24.78 -4.92 6.43
CA ALA A 286 -23.81 -4.08 7.12
C ALA A 286 -23.46 -4.65 8.50
N TRP A 287 -22.19 -4.63 8.84
CA TRP A 287 -21.72 -5.04 10.17
C TRP A 287 -21.64 -3.88 11.16
N ARG A 288 -21.28 -2.69 10.67
CA ARG A 288 -21.03 -1.49 11.48
C ARG A 288 -21.94 -0.34 11.07
N GLY A 289 -22.17 -0.16 9.78
CA GLY A 289 -22.87 1.01 9.24
C GLY A 289 -22.16 2.33 9.55
N LYS A 290 -22.88 3.45 9.37
CA LYS A 290 -22.41 4.81 9.69
C LYS A 290 -21.89 4.90 11.13
N ASP A 291 -20.67 5.40 11.29
CA ASP A 291 -20.01 5.65 12.58
C ASP A 291 -20.07 4.48 13.58
N ALA A 292 -20.16 3.24 13.05
CA ALA A 292 -20.38 2.01 13.81
C ALA A 292 -21.70 1.93 14.62
N LEU A 293 -22.66 2.84 14.39
CA LEU A 293 -23.94 2.91 15.11
C LEU A 293 -24.87 1.72 14.82
N TRP A 294 -24.73 1.08 13.66
CA TRP A 294 -25.54 -0.08 13.26
C TRP A 294 -24.96 -1.42 13.71
N GLY A 295 -23.93 -1.43 14.57
CA GLY A 295 -23.25 -2.62 15.07
C GLY A 295 -24.20 -3.78 15.42
N ASN A 296 -24.15 -4.87 14.66
CA ASN A 296 -25.01 -6.07 14.75
C ASN A 296 -26.53 -5.84 14.57
N LYS A 297 -27.02 -4.61 14.43
CA LYS A 297 -28.47 -4.29 14.34
C LYS A 297 -29.11 -4.85 13.07
N VAL A 298 -28.41 -4.78 11.94
CA VAL A 298 -28.92 -5.32 10.66
C VAL A 298 -29.04 -6.84 10.70
N GLY A 299 -28.01 -7.54 11.19
CA GLY A 299 -28.01 -9.01 11.30
C GLY A 299 -28.98 -9.54 12.36
N HIS A 300 -29.32 -8.75 13.37
CA HIS A 300 -30.31 -9.10 14.39
C HIS A 300 -31.72 -8.59 14.11
N THR A 301 -31.94 -7.93 12.96
CA THR A 301 -33.24 -7.38 12.59
C THR A 301 -33.80 -6.48 13.71
N SER A 302 -33.02 -5.47 14.12
CA SER A 302 -33.38 -4.60 15.25
C SER A 302 -34.71 -3.85 15.02
N SER A 303 -35.31 -3.35 16.11
CA SER A 303 -36.59 -2.63 16.03
C SER A 303 -36.50 -1.37 15.17
N GLU A 304 -35.37 -0.66 15.18
CA GLU A 304 -35.12 0.51 14.35
C GLU A 304 -35.18 0.15 12.86
N LEU A 305 -34.56 -0.97 12.46
CA LEU A 305 -34.60 -1.48 11.09
C LEU A 305 -36.04 -1.81 10.66
N VAL A 306 -36.80 -2.49 11.53
CA VAL A 306 -38.21 -2.83 11.26
C VAL A 306 -39.04 -1.56 11.10
N ASN A 307 -38.80 -0.54 11.92
CA ASN A 307 -39.52 0.73 11.84
C ASN A 307 -39.19 1.53 10.57
N ILE A 308 -37.93 1.52 10.12
CA ILE A 308 -37.52 2.13 8.83
C ILE A 308 -38.27 1.48 7.67
N ILE A 309 -38.29 0.15 7.63
CA ILE A 309 -38.96 -0.60 6.56
C ILE A 309 -40.47 -0.35 6.60
N LYS A 310 -41.05 -0.29 7.81
CA LYS A 310 -42.47 0.07 7.98
C LYS A 310 -42.75 1.48 7.45
N TRP A 311 -41.93 2.46 7.78
CA TRP A 311 -42.06 3.83 7.26
C TRP A 311 -42.02 3.84 5.73
N CYS A 312 -41.11 3.08 5.11
CA CYS A 312 -41.01 2.98 3.65
C CYS A 312 -42.29 2.41 3.05
N LYS A 313 -42.84 1.35 3.65
CA LYS A 313 -44.10 0.76 3.24
C LYS A 313 -45.27 1.75 3.35
N ASP A 314 -45.35 2.50 4.45
CA ASP A 314 -46.42 3.49 4.69
C ASP A 314 -46.34 4.68 3.71
N ASN A 315 -45.15 4.95 3.14
CA ASN A 315 -44.89 6.04 2.19
C ASN A 315 -44.71 5.57 0.73
N ASN A 316 -44.94 4.29 0.43
CA ASN A 316 -44.71 3.68 -0.90
C ASN A 316 -43.26 3.84 -1.42
N THR A 317 -42.28 3.89 -0.53
CA THR A 317 -40.85 3.88 -0.88
C THR A 317 -40.39 2.44 -1.11
N PRO A 318 -39.91 2.06 -2.31
CA PRO A 318 -39.44 0.71 -2.59
C PRO A 318 -38.19 0.37 -1.77
N THR A 319 -38.10 -0.88 -1.31
CA THR A 319 -37.03 -1.33 -0.42
C THR A 319 -36.16 -2.41 -1.06
N MET A 320 -34.84 -2.25 -0.91
CA MET A 320 -33.83 -3.17 -1.42
C MET A 320 -32.88 -3.62 -0.32
N PHE A 321 -32.64 -4.94 -0.24
CA PHE A 321 -31.61 -5.54 0.60
C PHE A 321 -30.52 -6.22 -0.22
N TRP A 322 -29.25 -5.87 -0.02
CA TRP A 322 -28.11 -6.52 -0.67
C TRP A 322 -27.26 -7.29 0.34
N ASN A 323 -27.25 -8.61 0.25
CA ASN A 323 -26.37 -9.43 1.08
C ASN A 323 -25.00 -9.59 0.40
N LYS A 324 -24.05 -8.75 0.81
CA LYS A 324 -22.64 -8.78 0.37
C LYS A 324 -21.80 -9.86 1.05
N GLU A 325 -22.35 -10.52 2.07
CA GLU A 325 -21.66 -11.50 2.90
C GLU A 325 -22.06 -12.96 2.54
N ASP A 326 -22.87 -13.13 1.49
CA ASP A 326 -23.20 -14.43 0.96
C ASP A 326 -22.00 -15.10 0.28
N PRO A 327 -21.92 -16.44 0.31
CA PRO A 327 -22.91 -17.37 0.85
C PRO A 327 -22.74 -17.68 2.36
N VAL A 328 -21.68 -17.17 3.00
CA VAL A 328 -21.33 -17.48 4.40
C VAL A 328 -22.40 -17.03 5.37
N HIS A 329 -22.96 -15.85 5.14
CA HIS A 329 -23.89 -15.19 6.05
C HIS A 329 -25.33 -15.19 5.55
N PHE A 330 -25.68 -16.13 4.66
CA PHE A 330 -27.06 -16.33 4.20
C PHE A 330 -28.05 -16.44 5.37
N GLU A 331 -27.81 -17.37 6.31
CA GLU A 331 -28.71 -17.59 7.45
C GLU A 331 -28.70 -16.42 8.44
N THR A 332 -27.56 -15.74 8.59
CA THR A 332 -27.43 -14.57 9.46
C THR A 332 -28.39 -13.46 9.04
N PHE A 333 -28.49 -13.19 7.73
CA PHE A 333 -29.28 -12.08 7.22
C PHE A 333 -30.63 -12.49 6.63
N LEU A 334 -30.96 -13.80 6.58
CA LEU A 334 -32.20 -14.29 5.98
C LEU A 334 -33.46 -13.68 6.63
N ASN A 335 -33.47 -13.49 7.94
CA ASN A 335 -34.62 -12.89 8.63
C ASN A 335 -34.79 -11.41 8.30
N THR A 336 -33.70 -10.69 8.13
CA THR A 336 -33.70 -9.30 7.67
C THR A 336 -34.15 -9.21 6.22
N ALA A 337 -33.61 -10.06 5.34
CA ALA A 337 -33.97 -10.09 3.92
C ALA A 337 -35.48 -10.28 3.69
N LYS A 338 -36.19 -11.06 4.53
CA LYS A 338 -37.65 -11.26 4.44
C LYS A 338 -38.49 -9.99 4.52
N LEU A 339 -37.92 -8.90 5.02
CA LEU A 339 -38.65 -7.65 5.23
C LEU A 339 -38.63 -6.72 4.00
N PHE A 340 -37.84 -7.04 2.97
CA PHE A 340 -37.62 -6.16 1.82
C PHE A 340 -38.34 -6.64 0.55
N ASP A 341 -38.64 -5.70 -0.35
CA ASP A 341 -39.33 -5.98 -1.61
C ASP A 341 -38.41 -6.66 -2.63
N HIS A 342 -37.14 -6.23 -2.67
CA HIS A 342 -36.12 -6.72 -3.60
C HIS A 342 -34.86 -7.16 -2.88
N ILE A 343 -34.41 -8.38 -3.17
CA ILE A 343 -33.21 -8.97 -2.56
C ILE A 343 -32.13 -9.11 -3.61
N PHE A 344 -30.92 -8.75 -3.23
CA PHE A 344 -29.74 -8.88 -4.05
C PHE A 344 -28.69 -9.68 -3.28
N THR A 345 -27.92 -10.49 -3.99
CA THR A 345 -26.86 -11.32 -3.39
C THR A 345 -25.62 -11.31 -4.27
N THR A 346 -24.44 -11.36 -3.65
CA THR A 346 -23.13 -11.48 -4.33
C THR A 346 -22.83 -12.90 -4.78
N ASP A 347 -23.66 -13.88 -4.40
CA ASP A 347 -23.50 -15.28 -4.74
C ASP A 347 -24.68 -15.77 -5.61
N ILE A 348 -24.39 -16.18 -6.84
CA ILE A 348 -25.41 -16.61 -7.80
C ILE A 348 -26.17 -17.86 -7.31
N ASP A 349 -25.51 -18.74 -6.56
CA ASP A 349 -26.12 -19.96 -6.01
C ASP A 349 -27.10 -19.63 -4.87
N CYS A 350 -26.92 -18.49 -4.20
CA CYS A 350 -27.86 -17.98 -3.20
C CYS A 350 -29.18 -17.47 -3.80
N VAL A 351 -29.25 -17.10 -5.09
CA VAL A 351 -30.50 -16.61 -5.71
C VAL A 351 -31.61 -17.64 -5.57
N GLY A 352 -31.34 -18.90 -5.94
CA GLY A 352 -32.31 -19.99 -5.82
C GLY A 352 -32.63 -20.37 -4.37
N ARG A 353 -31.72 -20.10 -3.42
CA ARG A 353 -31.96 -20.32 -1.99
C ARG A 353 -32.92 -19.28 -1.42
N TYR A 354 -32.71 -18.00 -1.73
CA TYR A 354 -33.61 -16.92 -1.32
C TYR A 354 -34.99 -17.08 -1.93
N LYS A 355 -35.12 -17.34 -3.25
CA LYS A 355 -36.44 -17.53 -3.88
C LYS A 355 -37.27 -18.62 -3.18
N ARG A 356 -36.63 -19.73 -2.80
CA ARG A 356 -37.28 -20.81 -2.03
C ARG A 356 -37.63 -20.40 -0.61
N ALA A 357 -36.74 -19.71 0.09
CA ALA A 357 -36.94 -19.32 1.48
C ALA A 357 -37.99 -18.21 1.64
N LEU A 358 -38.04 -17.27 0.70
CA LEU A 358 -38.89 -16.08 0.73
C LEU A 358 -40.21 -16.25 -0.04
N ARG A 359 -40.30 -17.26 -0.91
CA ARG A 359 -41.47 -17.57 -1.74
C ARG A 359 -41.88 -16.44 -2.71
N HIS A 360 -40.91 -15.70 -3.22
CA HIS A 360 -41.10 -14.72 -4.30
C HIS A 360 -39.85 -14.67 -5.21
N ASN A 361 -39.98 -14.01 -6.38
CA ASN A 361 -38.94 -14.00 -7.40
C ASN A 361 -38.10 -12.74 -7.48
N ASN A 362 -38.43 -11.73 -6.68
CA ASN A 362 -37.71 -10.46 -6.57
C ASN A 362 -36.36 -10.65 -5.85
N VAL A 363 -35.54 -11.55 -6.40
CA VAL A 363 -34.24 -11.95 -5.90
C VAL A 363 -33.30 -11.99 -7.09
N TYR A 364 -32.24 -11.21 -7.00
CA TYR A 364 -31.36 -10.88 -8.10
C TYR A 364 -29.90 -11.09 -7.70
N PHE A 365 -29.07 -11.34 -8.71
CA PHE A 365 -27.64 -11.41 -8.55
C PHE A 365 -27.05 -10.00 -8.74
N LEU A 366 -26.24 -9.55 -7.77
CA LEU A 366 -25.50 -8.29 -7.84
C LEU A 366 -24.07 -8.52 -7.32
N PRO A 367 -23.08 -8.67 -8.22
CA PRO A 367 -21.69 -8.84 -7.83
C PRO A 367 -21.11 -7.55 -7.25
N PHE A 368 -19.91 -7.66 -6.68
CA PHE A 368 -19.06 -6.48 -6.49
C PHE A 368 -18.64 -5.89 -7.84
N ALA A 369 -18.20 -4.63 -7.80
CA ALA A 369 -17.66 -3.92 -8.96
C ALA A 369 -16.46 -3.06 -8.53
N ALA A 370 -15.81 -2.40 -9.50
CA ALA A 370 -14.84 -1.33 -9.25
C ALA A 370 -15.48 0.04 -9.52
N GLN A 371 -15.19 1.04 -8.69
CA GLN A 371 -15.74 2.39 -8.81
C GLN A 371 -14.75 3.20 -9.63
N PRO A 372 -15.01 3.52 -10.90
CA PRO A 372 -14.01 4.09 -11.81
C PRO A 372 -13.43 5.43 -11.35
N VAL A 373 -14.17 6.22 -10.56
CA VAL A 373 -13.66 7.49 -10.00
C VAL A 373 -12.50 7.22 -9.03
N VAL A 374 -12.58 6.15 -8.25
CA VAL A 374 -11.60 5.79 -7.21
C VAL A 374 -10.56 4.80 -7.73
N ASN A 375 -11.01 3.75 -8.42
CA ASN A 375 -10.22 2.65 -8.96
C ASN A 375 -10.12 2.79 -10.48
N ASN A 376 -8.97 3.26 -10.95
CA ASN A 376 -8.70 3.51 -12.36
C ASN A 376 -7.20 3.38 -12.66
N PRO A 377 -6.79 3.25 -13.93
CA PRO A 377 -5.38 3.09 -14.28
C PRO A 377 -4.54 4.38 -14.15
N ILE A 378 -5.12 5.49 -13.67
CA ILE A 378 -4.38 6.75 -13.53
C ILE A 378 -3.37 6.61 -12.39
N GLU A 379 -2.09 6.73 -12.73
CA GLU A 379 -0.97 6.65 -11.80
C GLU A 379 -0.95 7.87 -10.87
N LYS A 380 -1.02 7.62 -9.55
CA LYS A 380 -0.91 8.65 -8.51
C LYS A 380 0.44 8.64 -7.80
N TYR A 381 1.13 7.51 -7.84
CA TYR A 381 2.36 7.27 -7.08
C TYR A 381 3.41 6.64 -7.98
N GLN A 382 4.68 6.79 -7.60
CA GLN A 382 5.70 5.92 -8.14
C GLN A 382 5.50 4.52 -7.56
N ARG A 383 5.16 3.55 -8.42
CA ARG A 383 4.90 2.18 -7.99
C ARG A 383 6.17 1.50 -7.47
N LYS A 384 6.05 0.86 -6.32
CA LYS A 384 7.07 -0.02 -5.76
C LYS A 384 7.06 -1.36 -6.51
N ASP A 385 8.24 -1.84 -6.88
CA ASP A 385 8.42 -3.15 -7.51
C ASP A 385 8.39 -4.28 -6.48
N ARG A 386 7.23 -4.43 -5.82
CA ARG A 386 6.98 -5.33 -4.68
C ARG A 386 5.55 -5.85 -4.73
N PHE A 387 5.29 -6.94 -4.03
CA PHE A 387 3.94 -7.38 -3.69
C PHE A 387 3.41 -6.61 -2.48
N CYS A 388 2.16 -6.18 -2.54
CA CYS A 388 1.45 -5.60 -1.40
C CYS A 388 0.26 -6.48 -0.99
N PHE A 389 0.15 -6.77 0.31
CA PHE A 389 -1.05 -7.33 0.91
C PHE A 389 -1.65 -6.35 1.93
N ALA A 390 -2.77 -5.72 1.58
CA ALA A 390 -3.52 -4.87 2.50
C ALA A 390 -4.79 -5.60 2.98
N GLY A 391 -4.74 -6.17 4.19
CA GLY A 391 -5.81 -7.05 4.68
C GLY A 391 -5.65 -7.48 6.13
N ALA A 392 -6.48 -8.44 6.54
CA ALA A 392 -6.42 -9.03 7.88
C ALA A 392 -6.06 -10.52 7.79
N TYR A 393 -5.46 -11.01 8.89
CA TYR A 393 -5.39 -12.42 9.20
C TYR A 393 -6.78 -12.88 9.68
N TYR A 394 -7.20 -14.10 9.33
CA TYR A 394 -8.48 -14.63 9.77
C TYR A 394 -8.28 -16.06 10.25
N LEU A 395 -8.19 -16.24 11.56
CA LEU A 395 -7.96 -17.56 12.17
C LEU A 395 -9.05 -18.58 11.79
N LYS A 396 -10.29 -18.10 11.60
CA LYS A 396 -11.46 -18.90 11.20
C LYS A 396 -11.30 -19.58 9.83
N TYR A 397 -10.43 -19.11 8.94
CA TYR A 397 -10.28 -19.62 7.58
C TYR A 397 -8.90 -20.28 7.36
N PRO A 398 -8.68 -21.52 7.84
CA PRO A 398 -7.38 -22.17 7.82
C PRO A 398 -6.82 -22.41 6.41
N GLU A 399 -7.68 -22.66 5.42
CA GLU A 399 -7.20 -22.76 4.03
C GLU A 399 -6.69 -21.42 3.51
N ARG A 400 -7.36 -20.31 3.86
CA ARG A 400 -6.93 -18.97 3.45
C ARG A 400 -5.62 -18.59 4.13
N THR A 401 -5.41 -18.97 5.40
CA THR A 401 -4.14 -18.72 6.09
C THR A 401 -3.03 -19.59 5.52
N LYS A 402 -3.32 -20.83 5.11
CA LYS A 402 -2.38 -21.67 4.36
C LYS A 402 -1.99 -21.05 3.00
N ASP A 403 -2.95 -20.50 2.25
CA ASP A 403 -2.65 -19.81 0.99
C ASP A 403 -1.79 -18.56 1.23
N LEU A 404 -2.10 -17.78 2.28
CA LEU A 404 -1.27 -16.65 2.68
C LEU A 404 0.15 -17.09 3.01
N ASN A 405 0.32 -18.13 3.84
CA ASN A 405 1.62 -18.72 4.15
C ASN A 405 2.38 -19.08 2.87
N ASN A 406 1.73 -19.75 1.93
CA ASN A 406 2.34 -20.12 0.65
C ASN A 406 2.79 -18.88 -0.13
N PHE A 407 1.99 -17.82 -0.19
CA PHE A 407 2.40 -16.57 -0.84
C PHE A 407 3.61 -15.92 -0.17
N ILE A 408 3.59 -15.77 1.15
CA ILE A 408 4.72 -15.18 1.88
C ILE A 408 5.98 -16.05 1.74
N LEU A 409 5.83 -17.37 1.63
CA LEU A 409 6.95 -18.27 1.42
C LEU A 409 7.43 -18.33 -0.03
N SER A 410 6.62 -18.11 -1.05
CA SER A 410 7.02 -18.35 -2.45
C SER A 410 7.27 -17.08 -3.24
N LEU A 411 6.45 -16.03 -3.07
CA LEU A 411 6.56 -14.81 -3.87
C LEU A 411 7.84 -14.00 -3.64
N PRO A 412 8.50 -14.01 -2.47
CA PRO A 412 9.79 -13.33 -2.28
C PRO A 412 10.92 -13.80 -3.21
N GLU A 413 10.79 -14.96 -3.86
CA GLU A 413 11.71 -15.39 -4.92
C GLU A 413 11.66 -14.47 -6.15
N TYR A 414 10.53 -13.81 -6.37
CA TYR A 414 10.31 -12.90 -7.49
C TYR A 414 10.48 -11.45 -7.04
N ARG A 415 9.70 -11.02 -6.03
CA ARG A 415 9.71 -9.65 -5.49
C ARG A 415 9.37 -9.67 -4.01
N GLN A 416 9.91 -8.71 -3.27
CA GLN A 416 9.67 -8.59 -1.84
C GLN A 416 8.19 -8.27 -1.55
N ILE A 417 7.74 -8.53 -0.32
CA ILE A 417 6.35 -8.34 0.11
C ILE A 417 6.27 -7.29 1.23
N ASP A 418 5.29 -6.41 1.12
CA ASP A 418 4.85 -5.54 2.20
C ASP A 418 3.42 -5.92 2.63
N ILE A 419 3.18 -5.99 3.95
CA ILE A 419 1.86 -6.24 4.53
C ILE A 419 1.39 -4.98 5.27
N TYR A 420 0.20 -4.50 4.91
CA TYR A 420 -0.56 -3.56 5.73
C TYR A 420 -1.65 -4.33 6.48
N ASP A 421 -1.48 -4.46 7.79
CA ASP A 421 -2.42 -5.17 8.67
C ASP A 421 -3.59 -4.25 9.04
N ARG A 422 -4.80 -4.63 8.63
CA ARG A 422 -6.06 -3.91 8.96
C ARG A 422 -6.34 -3.83 10.47
N ASN A 423 -5.77 -4.73 11.25
CA ASN A 423 -5.95 -4.81 12.69
C ASN A 423 -4.64 -4.55 13.46
N PHE A 424 -3.68 -3.87 12.84
CA PHE A 424 -2.41 -3.54 13.48
C PHE A 424 -2.64 -2.83 14.82
N GLY A 425 -2.00 -3.34 15.88
CA GLY A 425 -2.13 -2.81 17.24
C GLY A 425 -3.43 -3.16 17.98
N LYS A 426 -4.34 -3.94 17.37
CA LYS A 426 -5.52 -4.49 18.06
C LYS A 426 -5.21 -5.86 18.65
N ASN A 427 -5.86 -6.18 19.78
CA ASN A 427 -5.61 -7.41 20.54
C ASN A 427 -6.68 -8.50 20.33
N ASP A 428 -7.32 -8.56 19.17
CA ASP A 428 -8.30 -9.62 18.87
C ASP A 428 -7.60 -10.85 18.26
N PRO A 429 -7.48 -11.97 19.00
CA PRO A 429 -6.75 -13.15 18.53
C PRO A 429 -7.35 -13.78 17.26
N ASN A 430 -8.62 -13.47 16.92
CA ASN A 430 -9.23 -13.98 15.70
C ASN A 430 -8.68 -13.31 14.43
N TYR A 431 -8.11 -12.11 14.56
CA TYR A 431 -7.69 -11.29 13.43
C TYR A 431 -6.23 -10.83 13.46
N MET A 432 -5.51 -11.06 14.55
CA MET A 432 -4.09 -10.74 14.66
C MET A 432 -3.25 -11.66 13.78
N PHE A 433 -2.24 -11.08 13.13
CA PHE A 433 -1.20 -11.86 12.47
C PHE A 433 -0.33 -12.58 13.51
N PRO A 434 0.05 -13.85 13.26
CA PRO A 434 1.07 -14.52 14.06
C PRO A 434 2.42 -13.79 14.02
N GLU A 435 3.23 -13.92 15.08
CA GLU A 435 4.50 -13.20 15.22
C GLU A 435 5.47 -13.45 14.05
N GLU A 436 5.42 -14.63 13.44
CA GLU A 436 6.24 -14.99 12.27
C GLU A 436 6.05 -14.05 11.07
N TYR A 437 4.94 -13.30 11.01
CA TYR A 437 4.66 -12.33 9.94
C TYR A 437 5.23 -10.93 10.21
N ASN A 438 5.61 -10.61 11.45
CA ASN A 438 6.10 -9.28 11.84
C ASN A 438 7.18 -8.71 10.89
N PRO A 439 8.13 -9.49 10.36
CA PRO A 439 9.16 -8.96 9.46
C PRO A 439 8.64 -8.41 8.11
N PHE A 440 7.39 -8.71 7.75
CA PHE A 440 6.73 -8.27 6.50
C PHE A 440 5.67 -7.18 6.76
N ILE A 441 5.28 -6.95 8.02
CA ILE A 441 4.26 -5.97 8.37
C ILE A 441 4.90 -4.59 8.48
N ILE A 442 4.44 -3.65 7.65
CA ILE A 442 4.96 -2.28 7.60
C ILE A 442 4.01 -1.25 8.23
N GLY A 443 2.88 -1.71 8.77
CA GLY A 443 1.91 -0.88 9.49
C GLY A 443 0.49 -1.20 9.08
N THR A 444 -0.36 -0.16 9.07
CA THR A 444 -1.77 -0.23 8.65
C THR A 444 -2.10 0.94 7.74
N LEU A 445 -3.17 0.81 6.96
CA LEU A 445 -3.71 1.90 6.14
C LEU A 445 -5.15 2.16 6.57
N PRO A 446 -5.52 3.41 6.89
CA PRO A 446 -6.91 3.80 6.98
C PRO A 446 -7.55 3.69 5.59
N TYR A 447 -8.89 3.69 5.54
CA TYR A 447 -9.62 3.41 4.31
C TYR A 447 -9.29 4.42 3.19
N GLU A 448 -9.18 5.69 3.56
CA GLU A 448 -8.91 6.82 2.66
C GLU A 448 -7.53 6.70 1.99
N GLU A 449 -6.64 5.90 2.55
CA GLU A 449 -5.28 5.67 2.05
C GLU A 449 -5.11 4.29 1.39
N ILE A 450 -6.19 3.53 1.21
CA ILE A 450 -6.10 2.19 0.59
C ILE A 450 -5.56 2.27 -0.85
N ASP A 451 -5.73 3.41 -1.51
CA ASP A 451 -5.19 3.66 -2.84
C ASP A 451 -3.65 3.64 -2.88
N LYS A 452 -2.96 3.89 -1.76
CA LYS A 452 -1.50 3.68 -1.65
C LYS A 452 -1.12 2.21 -1.83
N ALA A 453 -1.93 1.28 -1.30
CA ALA A 453 -1.72 -0.14 -1.50
C ALA A 453 -2.09 -0.56 -2.94
N TYR A 454 -3.17 -0.01 -3.49
CA TYR A 454 -3.70 -0.47 -4.78
C TYR A 454 -3.00 0.16 -5.97
N LYS A 455 -2.58 1.43 -5.91
CA LYS A 455 -1.89 2.17 -6.98
C LYS A 455 -0.41 2.41 -6.71
N GLY A 456 0.06 2.19 -5.48
CA GLY A 456 1.48 2.42 -5.11
C GLY A 456 2.40 1.21 -5.31
N TYR A 457 1.88 0.10 -5.84
CA TYR A 457 2.63 -1.14 -6.03
C TYR A 457 2.39 -1.71 -7.44
N ASN A 458 3.40 -2.38 -8.00
CA ASN A 458 3.27 -3.12 -9.25
C ASN A 458 2.43 -4.39 -9.09
N TYR A 459 2.57 -5.04 -7.92
CA TYR A 459 1.95 -6.32 -7.64
C TYR A 459 1.14 -6.28 -6.34
N ALA A 460 0.00 -6.96 -6.33
CA ALA A 460 -0.84 -7.07 -5.15
C ALA A 460 -1.25 -8.52 -4.90
N ILE A 461 -1.39 -8.89 -3.64
CA ILE A 461 -1.87 -10.20 -3.20
C ILE A 461 -3.36 -10.09 -2.88
N ASN A 462 -4.15 -10.95 -3.50
CA ASN A 462 -5.54 -11.17 -3.14
C ASN A 462 -5.74 -12.53 -2.46
N LEU A 463 -6.63 -12.57 -1.47
CA LEU A 463 -7.00 -13.77 -0.75
C LEU A 463 -8.51 -13.87 -0.59
N ASN A 464 -9.07 -14.92 -1.16
CA ASN A 464 -10.47 -15.31 -1.06
C ASN A 464 -10.67 -16.33 0.05
N SER A 465 -11.64 -16.09 0.93
CA SER A 465 -12.12 -17.09 1.88
C SER A 465 -13.10 -18.07 1.24
N ILE A 466 -13.81 -17.62 0.20
CA ILE A 466 -14.78 -18.42 -0.56
C ILE A 466 -14.14 -18.80 -1.89
N LYS A 467 -13.86 -20.11 -2.04
CA LYS A 467 -13.17 -20.65 -3.21
C LYS A 467 -14.10 -21.35 -4.19
N GLN A 468 -15.21 -21.91 -3.71
CA GLN A 468 -16.08 -22.78 -4.49
C GLN A 468 -17.31 -22.07 -5.07
N SER A 469 -17.56 -20.83 -4.68
CA SER A 469 -18.64 -20.05 -5.27
C SER A 469 -18.32 -19.72 -6.73
N GLN A 470 -19.34 -19.79 -7.59
CA GLN A 470 -19.25 -19.44 -9.00
C GLN A 470 -19.12 -17.94 -9.25
N SER A 471 -19.44 -17.09 -8.26
CA SER A 471 -19.47 -15.64 -8.44
C SER A 471 -18.92 -14.84 -7.27
N MET A 472 -18.89 -15.40 -6.07
CA MET A 472 -18.42 -14.71 -4.88
C MET A 472 -16.90 -14.83 -4.71
N PHE A 473 -16.24 -13.68 -4.74
CA PHE A 473 -14.84 -13.51 -4.41
C PHE A 473 -14.59 -12.11 -3.85
N ALA A 474 -13.38 -11.86 -3.35
CA ALA A 474 -13.07 -10.60 -2.68
C ALA A 474 -13.21 -9.41 -3.65
N ARG A 475 -13.95 -8.38 -3.23
CA ARG A 475 -14.09 -7.09 -3.95
C ARG A 475 -12.76 -6.49 -4.40
N ARG A 476 -11.69 -6.75 -3.64
CA ARG A 476 -10.32 -6.32 -3.93
C ARG A 476 -9.87 -6.70 -5.35
N VAL A 477 -10.32 -7.83 -5.89
CA VAL A 477 -9.96 -8.24 -7.26
C VAL A 477 -10.39 -7.18 -8.28
N TYR A 478 -11.64 -6.71 -8.21
CA TYR A 478 -12.13 -5.63 -9.06
C TYR A 478 -11.32 -4.34 -8.87
N GLU A 479 -11.11 -3.95 -7.61
CA GLU A 479 -10.43 -2.69 -7.25
C GLU A 479 -8.96 -2.67 -7.73
N LEU A 480 -8.24 -3.78 -7.60
CA LEU A 480 -6.85 -3.90 -8.04
C LEU A 480 -6.72 -3.95 -9.56
N LEU A 481 -7.54 -4.76 -10.23
CA LEU A 481 -7.51 -4.88 -11.69
C LEU A 481 -7.87 -3.54 -12.35
N ALA A 482 -8.90 -2.86 -11.85
CA ALA A 482 -9.26 -1.52 -12.32
C ALA A 482 -8.17 -0.47 -12.04
N SER A 483 -7.34 -0.69 -11.02
CA SER A 483 -6.20 0.18 -10.69
C SER A 483 -4.92 -0.15 -11.47
N ASN A 484 -4.99 -0.99 -12.51
CA ASN A 484 -3.83 -1.41 -13.31
C ASN A 484 -2.74 -2.12 -12.47
N THR A 485 -3.15 -2.97 -11.52
CA THR A 485 -2.22 -3.66 -10.60
C THR A 485 -2.24 -5.15 -10.82
N ILE A 486 -1.05 -5.72 -11.06
CA ILE A 486 -0.90 -7.16 -11.32
C ILE A 486 -1.28 -7.92 -10.06
N THR A 487 -2.33 -8.73 -10.13
CA THR A 487 -2.94 -9.35 -8.95
C THR A 487 -2.63 -10.84 -8.89
N ALA A 488 -1.92 -11.26 -7.86
CA ALA A 488 -1.74 -12.66 -7.50
C ALA A 488 -2.86 -13.08 -6.53
N SER A 489 -3.74 -13.99 -6.95
CA SER A 489 -4.85 -14.46 -6.13
C SER A 489 -4.71 -15.95 -5.81
N ASN A 490 -5.17 -16.38 -4.63
CA ASN A 490 -5.43 -17.80 -4.40
C ASN A 490 -6.60 -18.27 -5.28
N PHE A 491 -6.69 -19.58 -5.49
CA PHE A 491 -7.76 -20.19 -6.27
C PHE A 491 -9.13 -19.79 -5.74
N SER A 492 -10.00 -19.35 -6.64
CA SER A 492 -11.43 -19.16 -6.44
C SER A 492 -12.12 -19.32 -7.78
N HIS A 493 -13.14 -20.16 -7.83
CA HIS A 493 -13.86 -20.47 -9.05
C HIS A 493 -14.56 -19.23 -9.64
N GLY A 494 -15.03 -18.32 -8.79
CA GLY A 494 -15.58 -17.04 -9.26
C GLY A 494 -14.54 -16.11 -9.88
N VAL A 495 -13.30 -16.09 -9.37
CA VAL A 495 -12.21 -15.31 -10.00
C VAL A 495 -11.87 -15.91 -11.36
N GLU A 496 -11.72 -17.23 -11.43
CA GLU A 496 -11.47 -17.96 -12.68
C GLU A 496 -12.56 -17.64 -13.70
N SER A 497 -13.82 -17.91 -13.38
CA SER A 497 -14.95 -17.73 -14.31
C SER A 497 -15.14 -16.31 -14.85
N TYR A 498 -14.70 -15.28 -14.11
CA TYR A 498 -14.88 -13.87 -14.51
C TYR A 498 -13.70 -13.29 -15.29
N PHE A 499 -12.49 -13.82 -15.08
CA PHE A 499 -11.26 -13.17 -15.56
C PHE A 499 -10.26 -14.10 -16.26
N TRP A 500 -10.49 -15.42 -16.25
CA TRP A 500 -9.61 -16.45 -16.80
C TRP A 500 -10.41 -17.38 -17.70
#